data_AF-A0A9P4NY57-F1
#
_entry.id   AF-A0A9P4NY57-F1
#
_cell.length_a   1.000
_cell.length_b   1.000
_cell.length_c   1.000
_cell.angle_alpha   90.00
_cell.angle_beta   90.00
_cell.angle_gamma   90.00
#
_symmetry.space_group_name_H-M   'P 1'
#
loop_
_entity.id
_entity.type
_entity.pdbx_description
1 polymer ?
#
loop_
_entity_poly.entity_id
_entity_poly.type
_entity_poly.pdbx_seq_one_letter_code
_entity_poly.pdbx_strand_id
1 'polypeptide(L)' 'MGNGAKAQQKRDRKKDDKKGPTSQLKTNAAAKSIKCKTCFQDFQSTTNRQALETHADSKHSKKYEDCFDA' A
#
# COMPACT_ATOMS: atom_id res chain seq x y z
N MET A 1 -4.03 7.42 -49.18
CA MET A 1 -4.46 8.01 -47.88
C MET A 1 -5.54 7.09 -47.30
N GLY A 2 -5.24 6.30 -46.27
CA GLY A 2 -6.25 5.38 -45.73
C GLY A 2 -5.78 4.67 -44.46
N ASN A 3 -6.70 4.53 -43.50
CA ASN A 3 -6.62 3.78 -42.23
C ASN A 3 -5.83 4.30 -41.02
N GLY A 4 -5.05 5.39 -41.13
CA GLY A 4 -4.34 5.95 -39.97
C GLY A 4 -5.28 6.48 -38.88
N ALA A 5 -6.36 7.15 -39.27
CA ALA A 5 -7.29 7.81 -38.34
C ALA A 5 -8.06 6.81 -37.45
N LYS A 6 -8.54 5.69 -38.01
CA LYS A 6 -9.26 4.66 -37.26
C LYS A 6 -8.35 3.84 -36.34
N ALA A 7 -7.08 3.65 -36.71
CA ALA A 7 -6.08 3.06 -35.83
C ALA A 7 -5.71 4.02 -34.67
N GLN A 8 -5.59 5.32 -34.96
CA GLN A 8 -5.33 6.36 -33.94
C GLN A 8 -6.49 6.44 -32.94
N GLN A 9 -7.74 6.50 -33.41
CA GLN A 9 -8.90 6.53 -32.52
C GLN A 9 -9.08 5.23 -31.72
N LYS A 10 -8.71 4.07 -32.27
CA LYS A 10 -8.70 2.80 -31.51
C LYS A 10 -7.62 2.78 -30.43
N ARG A 11 -6.45 3.40 -30.65
CA ARG A 11 -5.40 3.55 -29.64
C ARG A 11 -5.78 4.57 -28.56
N ASP A 12 -6.40 5.67 -28.98
CA ASP A 12 -6.87 6.75 -28.12
C ASP A 12 -7.97 6.27 -27.16
N ARG A 13 -9.00 5.57 -27.68
CA ARG A 13 -10.03 4.92 -26.85
C ARG A 13 -9.48 3.81 -25.94
N LYS A 14 -8.35 3.17 -26.29
CA LYS A 14 -7.71 2.16 -25.44
C LYS A 14 -6.93 2.80 -24.27
N LYS A 15 -6.60 4.08 -24.38
CA LYS A 15 -5.91 4.81 -23.31
C LYS A 15 -6.83 5.28 -22.20
N ASP A 16 -8.14 5.26 -22.41
CA ASP A 16 -9.15 5.51 -21.38
C ASP A 16 -9.55 4.24 -20.60
N ASP A 17 -9.30 3.05 -21.17
CA ASP A 17 -9.34 1.76 -20.45
C ASP A 17 -8.10 1.58 -19.53
N LYS A 18 -7.68 2.63 -18.82
CA LYS A 18 -6.76 2.44 -17.69
C LYS A 18 -7.57 1.96 -16.52
N LYS A 19 -7.79 0.63 -16.47
CA LYS A 19 -7.96 -0.07 -15.20
C LYS A 19 -6.90 0.49 -14.27
N GLY A 20 -7.33 1.25 -13.26
CA GLY A 20 -6.44 1.94 -12.32
C GLY A 20 -5.38 0.98 -11.81
N PRO A 21 -4.20 1.48 -11.40
CA PRO A 21 -2.99 0.68 -11.20
C PRO A 21 -3.29 -0.62 -10.44
N THR A 22 -3.35 -1.75 -11.15
CA THR A 22 -3.59 -3.09 -10.59
C THR A 22 -2.34 -3.66 -9.93
N SER A 23 -1.32 -2.82 -9.77
CA SER A 23 -0.06 -3.18 -9.17
C SER A 23 -0.28 -3.45 -7.70
N GLN A 24 -0.19 -4.73 -7.33
CA GLN A 24 -0.22 -5.22 -5.96
C GLN A 24 0.74 -4.40 -5.07
N LEU A 25 1.87 -3.93 -5.59
CA LEU A 25 2.82 -3.07 -4.90
C LEU A 25 2.21 -1.74 -4.44
N LYS A 26 1.34 -1.12 -5.26
CA LYS A 26 0.68 0.14 -4.91
C LYS A 26 -0.38 -0.07 -3.83
N THR A 27 -1.13 -1.16 -3.91
CA THR A 27 -2.09 -1.56 -2.87
C THR A 27 -1.37 -1.87 -1.55
N ASN A 28 -0.25 -2.58 -1.59
CA ASN A 28 0.58 -2.87 -0.42
C ASN A 28 1.16 -1.59 0.22
N ALA A 29 1.57 -0.61 -0.59
CA ALA A 29 2.02 0.69 -0.08
C ALA A 29 0.89 1.46 0.60
N ALA A 30 -0.31 1.47 0.03
CA ALA A 30 -1.50 2.09 0.63
C ALA A 30 -1.98 1.36 1.89
N ALA A 31 -1.73 0.06 2.00
CA ALA A 31 -2.08 -0.73 3.17
C ALA A 31 -1.20 -0.42 4.39
N LYS A 32 -0.08 0.31 4.25
CA LYS A 32 0.77 0.69 5.39
C LYS A 32 0.17 1.83 6.22
N SER A 33 -0.85 1.53 7.02
CA SER A 33 -1.58 2.52 7.81
C SER A 33 -1.19 2.56 9.29
N ILE A 34 -0.51 1.54 9.80
CA ILE A 34 -0.11 1.46 11.22
C ILE A 34 1.32 1.94 11.34
N LYS A 35 1.62 2.81 12.31
CA LYS A 35 2.97 3.35 12.52
C LYS A 35 3.39 3.18 13.98
N CYS A 36 4.60 2.68 14.20
CA CYS A 36 5.20 2.65 15.53
C CYS A 36 5.61 4.07 15.96
N LYS A 37 5.23 4.53 17.14
CA LYS A 37 5.62 5.88 17.62
C LYS A 37 7.05 5.97 18.12
N THR A 38 7.67 4.83 18.44
CA THR A 38 9.03 4.78 18.96
C THR A 38 10.08 4.80 17.84
N CYS A 39 9.88 4.02 16.78
CA CYS A 39 10.83 3.92 15.67
C CYS A 39 10.30 4.42 14.32
N PHE A 40 9.04 4.87 14.25
CA PHE A 40 8.39 5.35 13.03
C PHE A 40 8.33 4.34 11.88
N GLN A 41 8.51 3.04 12.18
CA GLN A 41 8.36 1.98 11.21
C GLN A 41 6.87 1.83 10.84
N ASP A 42 6.60 1.75 9.53
CA ASP A 42 5.27 1.54 8.99
C ASP A 42 4.93 0.04 8.88
N PHE A 43 3.71 -0.31 9.24
CA PHE A 43 3.15 -1.66 9.22
C PHE A 43 1.86 -1.67 8.40
N GLN A 44 1.59 -2.83 7.79
CA GLN A 44 0.36 -3.02 7.03
C GLN A 44 -0.85 -3.06 7.97
N SER A 45 -2.00 -2.55 7.53
CA SER A 45 -3.27 -2.52 8.25
C SER A 45 -3.77 -3.92 8.62
N THR A 46 -3.36 -4.92 7.83
CA THR A 46 -3.67 -6.33 8.00
C THR A 46 -2.72 -7.05 8.96
N THR A 47 -1.70 -6.37 9.52
CA THR A 47 -0.78 -6.95 10.50
C THR A 47 -1.56 -7.35 11.75
N ASN A 48 -1.39 -8.60 12.20
CA ASN A 48 -2.06 -9.08 13.40
C ASN A 48 -1.43 -8.46 14.67
N ARG A 49 -2.25 -8.33 15.73
CA ARG A 49 -1.82 -7.76 17.00
C ARG A 49 -0.61 -8.46 17.61
N GLN A 50 -0.54 -9.79 17.54
CA GLN A 50 0.60 -10.58 18.02
C GLN A 50 1.94 -10.16 17.40
N ALA A 51 1.96 -9.86 16.09
CA ALA A 51 3.18 -9.42 15.42
C ALA A 51 3.59 -8.00 15.84
N LEU A 52 2.62 -7.11 16.09
CA LEU A 52 2.88 -5.76 16.60
C LEU A 52 3.35 -5.82 18.06
N GLU A 53 2.80 -6.71 18.88
CA GLU A 53 3.29 -6.99 20.24
C GLU A 53 4.72 -7.52 20.23
N THR A 54 5.03 -8.45 19.32
CA THR A 54 6.39 -8.97 19.15
C THR A 54 7.36 -7.86 18.74
N HIS A 55 6.95 -6.92 17.89
CA HIS A 55 7.75 -5.74 17.57
C HIS A 55 7.97 -4.85 18.81
N ALA A 56 6.91 -4.54 19.55
CA ALA A 56 6.98 -3.69 20.73
C ALA A 56 7.91 -4.30 21.81
N ASP A 57 7.82 -5.61 22.04
CA ASP A 57 8.64 -6.33 23.00
C ASP A 57 10.10 -6.49 22.53
N SER A 58 10.31 -7.00 21.31
CA SER A 58 11.66 -7.31 20.81
C SER A 58 12.49 -6.08 20.45
N LYS A 59 11.85 -4.99 19.98
CA LYS A 59 12.57 -3.77 19.55
C LYS A 59 12.61 -2.69 20.60
N HIS A 60 11.61 -2.65 21.48
CA HIS A 60 11.44 -1.53 22.41
C HIS A 60 11.25 -1.98 23.85
N SER A 61 11.11 -3.29 24.12
CA SER A 61 10.79 -3.84 25.44
C SER A 61 9.60 -3.11 26.09
N LYS A 62 8.62 -2.74 25.26
CA LYS A 62 7.41 -2.00 25.63
C LYS A 62 6.18 -2.83 25.33
N LYS A 63 5.07 -2.49 25.99
CA LYS A 63 3.76 -3.03 25.65
C LYS A 63 3.26 -2.42 24.34
N TYR A 64 2.31 -3.10 23.70
CA TYR A 64 1.67 -2.65 22.47
C TYR A 64 1.15 -1.21 22.58
N GLU A 65 0.43 -0.89 23.66
CA GLU A 65 -0.21 0.42 23.91
C GLU A 65 0.81 1.57 24.04
N ASP A 66 2.00 1.25 24.57
CA ASP A 66 3.11 2.20 24.70
C ASP A 66 3.92 2.36 23.41
N CYS A 67 3.70 1.50 22.41
CA CYS A 67 4.51 1.44 21.19
C CYS A 67 3.74 1.82 19.92
N PHE A 68 2.44 1.51 19.88
CA PHE A 68 1.51 1.86 18.83
C PHE A 68 0.39 2.67 19.46
N ASP A 69 0.05 3.81 18.87
CA ASP A 69 -1.14 4.54 19.29
C ASP A 69 -2.36 3.69 18.95
N ALA A 70 -2.98 3.15 19.99
CA ALA A 70 -4.21 2.37 19.93
C ALA A 70 -5.41 3.31 19.79
#